data_AF-A7VV81-F1
#
_entry.id   AF-A7VV81-F1
#
_cell.length_a   1.000
_cell.length_b   1.000
_cell.length_c   1.000
_cell.angle_alpha   90.00
_cell.angle_beta   90.00
_cell.angle_gamma   90.00
#
_symmetry.space_group_name_H-M   'P 1'
#
loop_
_entity.id
_entity.type
_entity.pdbx_description
1 polymer ?
#
loop_
_entity_poly.entity_id
_entity_poly.type
_entity_poly.pdbx_seq_one_letter_code
_entity_poly.pdbx_strand_id
1 'polypeptide(L)'
;MTYRDAVHKINSLLRFGMKPGLERIQALLDRMGNPQKQLKFVHVAGTNGKGSACALLSSVLREAGYRTGLFTSPYITDFRERFQINGEEIPEETLARILGRLMPMVEEMAERGEVITEFELITALAFQWFYEEKCDVVVLEVGLGGRFDATNVIDTPLAAVIMSISLDHTAILGDTVEQIAFEKCGIVKEGGDVVLYPDQEEGVYGVVAHAVQNHNGRLVLPSPSSVREVSSSIEGTVASYRDEEYQLPFLGAHQLKNAAAAFAALELLKEKGYRISREAMQAGVAKAYIPARMEVLGRSPLVILDGAHNPGAARVLAQALEKYLPHRKIIGVMGMLKDKDSRSSLRSLASLFQALITASPKNPRALPAAELADRAREYCSQVFAEEDLSKAICLARKLAGEDGAIVICGSLYLAGEIRPLLLNGPAEKENS
;
A
#
# COMPACT_ATOMS: atom_id res chain seq x y z
N MET A 1 27.94 -8.35 -4.19
CA MET A 1 27.28 -7.38 -5.08
C MET A 1 26.99 -6.12 -4.28
N THR A 2 26.93 -4.94 -4.91
CA THR A 2 26.47 -3.72 -4.23
C THR A 2 24.93 -3.68 -4.18
N TYR A 3 24.35 -2.81 -3.35
CA TYR A 3 22.89 -2.59 -3.34
C TYR A 3 22.35 -2.09 -4.68
N ARG A 4 23.07 -1.16 -5.34
CA ARG A 4 22.67 -0.66 -6.67
C ARG A 4 22.64 -1.78 -7.71
N ASP A 5 23.63 -2.66 -7.69
CA ASP A 5 23.64 -3.84 -8.57
C ASP A 5 22.47 -4.78 -8.26
N ALA A 6 22.15 -4.95 -6.97
CA ALA A 6 21.07 -5.79 -6.51
C ALA A 6 19.71 -5.31 -7.05
N VAL A 7 19.40 -4.03 -6.85
CA VAL A 7 18.16 -3.42 -7.34
C VAL A 7 18.09 -3.44 -8.86
N HIS A 8 19.21 -3.17 -9.56
CA HIS A 8 19.24 -3.27 -11.01
C HIS A 8 18.95 -4.70 -11.51
N LYS A 9 19.51 -5.73 -10.85
CA LYS A 9 19.21 -7.13 -11.16
C LYS A 9 17.74 -7.46 -10.95
N ILE A 10 17.14 -7.05 -9.83
CA ILE A 10 15.71 -7.26 -9.57
C ILE A 10 14.87 -6.59 -10.66
N ASN A 11 15.12 -5.32 -10.95
CA ASN A 11 14.38 -4.57 -11.97
C ASN A 11 14.53 -5.15 -13.37
N SER A 12 15.66 -5.81 -13.68
CA SER A 12 15.85 -6.47 -14.98
C SER A 12 14.86 -7.61 -15.22
N LEU A 13 14.28 -8.19 -14.17
CA LEU A 13 13.27 -9.24 -14.25
C LEU A 13 11.87 -8.72 -14.59
N LEU A 14 11.63 -7.40 -14.52
CA LEU A 14 10.36 -6.77 -14.92
C LEU A 14 9.95 -7.12 -16.36
N ARG A 15 10.93 -7.38 -17.23
CA ARG A 15 10.70 -7.79 -18.63
C ARG A 15 9.90 -9.09 -18.77
N PHE A 16 9.90 -9.94 -17.75
CA PHE A 16 9.18 -11.22 -17.77
C PHE A 16 7.72 -11.08 -17.35
N GLY A 17 7.32 -9.92 -16.83
CA GLY A 17 5.95 -9.61 -16.44
C GLY A 17 5.40 -10.57 -15.39
N MET A 18 4.08 -10.69 -15.36
CA MET A 18 3.39 -11.65 -14.50
C MET A 18 3.28 -12.98 -15.22
N LYS A 19 3.62 -14.06 -14.51
CA LYS A 19 3.35 -15.42 -14.92
C LYS A 19 2.52 -16.08 -13.83
N PRO A 20 1.26 -16.47 -14.09
CA PRO A 20 0.48 -17.22 -13.11
C PRO A 20 1.16 -18.53 -12.71
N GLY A 21 0.77 -19.06 -11.56
CA GLY A 21 1.31 -20.31 -10.99
C GLY A 21 2.25 -20.07 -9.81
N LEU A 22 2.28 -21.04 -8.89
CA LEU A 22 3.11 -21.01 -7.68
C LEU A 22 4.34 -21.94 -7.78
N GLU A 23 4.43 -22.73 -8.84
CA GLU A 23 5.40 -23.81 -8.99
C GLU A 23 6.84 -23.29 -8.95
N ARG A 24 7.07 -22.14 -9.59
CA ARG A 24 8.40 -21.50 -9.69
C ARG A 24 8.88 -20.97 -8.35
N ILE A 25 8.03 -20.24 -7.63
CA ILE A 25 8.38 -19.73 -6.30
C ILE A 25 8.51 -20.87 -5.29
N GLN A 26 7.70 -21.92 -5.37
CA GLN A 26 7.85 -23.12 -4.54
C GLN A 26 9.19 -23.81 -4.80
N ALA A 27 9.57 -24.00 -6.06
CA ALA A 27 10.86 -24.60 -6.42
C ALA A 27 12.05 -23.77 -5.92
N LEU A 28 11.97 -22.44 -5.97
CA LEU A 28 13.00 -21.56 -5.39
C LEU A 28 13.05 -21.71 -3.86
N LEU A 29 11.91 -21.70 -3.17
CA LEU A 29 11.86 -21.82 -1.72
C LEU A 29 12.30 -23.19 -1.22
N ASP A 30 12.03 -24.26 -1.97
CA ASP A 30 12.53 -25.60 -1.67
C ASP A 30 14.07 -25.63 -1.66
N ARG A 31 14.70 -24.99 -2.65
CA ARG A 31 16.17 -24.83 -2.71
C ARG A 31 16.73 -23.98 -1.56
N MET A 32 15.92 -23.06 -1.03
CA MET A 32 16.27 -22.21 0.11
C MET A 32 16.07 -22.91 1.47
N GLY A 33 15.55 -24.14 1.49
CA GLY A 33 15.24 -24.84 2.73
C GLY A 33 13.92 -24.41 3.38
N ASN A 34 13.00 -23.84 2.59
CA ASN A 34 11.64 -23.47 3.01
C ASN A 34 11.56 -22.50 4.21
N PRO A 35 12.22 -21.33 4.18
CA PRO A 35 12.20 -20.37 5.29
C PRO A 35 10.78 -19.92 5.68
N GLN A 36 9.87 -19.84 4.71
CA GLN A 36 8.47 -19.47 4.93
C GLN A 36 7.72 -20.45 5.84
N LYS A 37 8.11 -21.73 5.89
CA LYS A 37 7.46 -22.73 6.76
C LYS A 37 7.82 -22.57 8.25
N GLN A 38 8.84 -21.77 8.54
CA GLN A 38 9.31 -21.49 9.91
C GLN A 38 8.76 -20.17 10.48
N LEU A 39 7.93 -19.47 9.72
CA LEU A 39 7.37 -18.17 10.08
C LEU A 39 5.88 -18.29 10.40
N LYS A 40 5.32 -17.26 11.06
CA LYS A 40 3.88 -17.11 11.29
C LYS A 40 3.40 -15.85 10.59
N PHE A 41 2.20 -15.91 10.00
CA PHE A 41 1.73 -14.85 9.10
C PHE A 41 0.34 -14.34 9.48
N VAL A 42 0.12 -13.05 9.24
CA VAL A 42 -1.20 -12.49 8.92
C VAL A 42 -1.19 -12.14 7.44
N HIS A 43 -2.05 -12.78 6.64
CA HIS A 43 -2.01 -12.67 5.19
C HIS A 43 -3.15 -11.79 4.68
N VAL A 44 -2.84 -10.70 3.99
CA VAL A 44 -3.79 -9.64 3.68
C VAL A 44 -3.99 -9.51 2.16
N ALA A 45 -5.19 -9.87 1.69
CA ALA A 45 -5.66 -9.67 0.33
C ALA A 45 -6.74 -8.59 0.25
N GLY A 46 -7.12 -8.19 -0.97
CA GLY A 46 -8.14 -7.15 -1.18
C GLY A 46 -7.87 -6.31 -2.41
N THR A 47 -8.88 -5.56 -2.87
CA THR A 47 -8.70 -4.53 -3.89
C THR A 47 -8.14 -3.27 -3.22
N ASN A 48 -8.87 -2.72 -2.25
CA ASN A 48 -8.44 -1.54 -1.49
C ASN A 48 -8.30 -1.85 0.01
N GLY A 49 -7.48 -1.07 0.71
CA GLY A 49 -7.33 -1.15 2.17
C GLY A 49 -6.26 -2.12 2.69
N LYS A 50 -5.59 -2.88 1.80
CA LYS A 50 -4.50 -3.80 2.16
C LYS A 50 -3.39 -3.11 2.96
N GLY A 51 -2.73 -2.10 2.36
CA GLY A 51 -1.70 -1.32 3.04
C GLY A 51 -2.16 -0.70 4.37
N SER A 52 -3.42 -0.25 4.49
CA SER A 52 -3.95 0.28 5.75
C SER A 52 -4.10 -0.77 6.83
N ALA A 53 -4.63 -1.95 6.50
CA ALA A 53 -4.70 -3.06 7.43
C ALA A 53 -3.29 -3.53 7.81
N CYS A 54 -2.38 -3.65 6.84
CA CYS A 54 -1.01 -4.06 7.07
C CYS A 54 -0.27 -3.11 8.01
N ALA A 55 -0.42 -1.78 7.83
CA ALA A 55 0.18 -0.77 8.71
C ALA A 55 -0.38 -0.81 10.13
N LEU A 56 -1.69 -1.00 10.31
CA LEU A 56 -2.30 -1.14 11.65
C LEU A 56 -1.83 -2.42 12.34
N LEU A 57 -1.89 -3.55 11.63
CA LEU A 57 -1.49 -4.85 12.15
C LEU A 57 -0.03 -4.87 12.56
N SER A 58 0.87 -4.40 11.69
CA SER A 58 2.30 -4.42 11.98
C SER A 58 2.69 -3.48 13.10
N SER A 59 2.09 -2.28 13.14
CA SER A 59 2.35 -1.29 14.19
C SER A 59 1.87 -1.76 15.56
N VAL A 60 0.66 -2.33 15.65
CA VAL A 60 0.14 -2.86 16.93
C VAL A 60 0.95 -4.06 17.41
N LEU A 61 1.31 -4.99 16.54
CA LEU A 61 2.12 -6.15 16.92
C LEU A 61 3.52 -5.73 17.40
N ARG A 62 4.13 -4.73 16.75
CA ARG A 62 5.39 -4.14 17.20
C ARG A 62 5.26 -3.52 18.60
N GLU A 63 4.24 -2.70 18.84
CA GLU A 63 4.02 -2.06 20.15
C GLU A 63 3.63 -3.07 21.24
N ALA A 64 3.08 -4.23 20.85
CA ALA A 64 2.87 -5.37 21.75
C ALA A 64 4.15 -6.14 22.10
N GLY A 65 5.30 -5.74 21.53
CA GLY A 65 6.61 -6.31 21.81
C GLY A 65 7.02 -7.47 20.91
N TYR A 66 6.25 -7.77 19.85
CA TYR A 66 6.60 -8.80 18.88
C TYR A 66 7.60 -8.28 17.85
N ARG A 67 8.58 -9.11 17.51
CA ARG A 67 9.45 -8.87 16.35
C ARG A 67 8.63 -9.08 15.08
N THR A 68 8.18 -7.97 14.50
CA THR A 68 7.14 -7.98 13.47
C THR A 68 7.75 -7.68 12.11
N GLY A 69 7.64 -8.64 11.18
CA GLY A 69 7.95 -8.42 9.78
C GLY A 69 6.76 -7.78 9.06
N LEU A 70 7.02 -6.94 8.06
CA LEU A 70 6.03 -6.34 7.18
C LEU A 70 6.50 -6.46 5.75
N PHE A 71 5.68 -7.08 4.90
CA PHE A 71 5.87 -7.12 3.46
C PHE A 71 4.73 -6.38 2.76
N THR A 72 5.02 -5.32 2.02
CA THR A 72 4.03 -4.48 1.33
C THR A 72 4.41 -4.17 -0.11
N SER A 73 3.40 -3.76 -0.90
CA SER A 73 3.61 -3.37 -2.28
C SER A 73 2.57 -2.37 -2.80
N PRO A 74 2.94 -1.47 -3.74
CA PRO A 74 4.30 -1.13 -4.17
C PRO A 74 5.05 -0.28 -3.12
N TYR A 75 6.31 0.05 -3.38
CA TYR A 75 7.01 1.12 -2.65
C TYR A 75 6.70 2.50 -3.25
N ILE A 76 6.98 3.56 -2.48
CA ILE A 76 6.83 4.97 -2.88
C ILE A 76 8.18 5.59 -3.23
N THR A 77 9.11 5.67 -2.27
CA THR A 77 10.39 6.38 -2.44
C THR A 77 11.59 5.45 -2.55
N ASP A 78 11.70 4.48 -1.64
CA ASP A 78 12.80 3.51 -1.59
C ASP A 78 12.27 2.09 -1.81
N PHE A 79 12.96 1.30 -2.63
CA PHE A 79 12.63 -0.10 -2.88
C PHE A 79 12.53 -0.93 -1.59
N ARG A 80 13.33 -0.56 -0.57
CA ARG A 80 13.40 -1.24 0.73
C ARG A 80 12.15 -1.05 1.59
N GLU A 81 11.32 -0.05 1.31
CA GLU A 81 10.03 0.17 1.99
C GLU A 81 9.13 -1.08 2.00
N ARG A 82 9.26 -1.93 0.97
CA ARG A 82 8.51 -3.17 0.83
C ARG A 82 8.80 -4.17 1.95
N PHE A 83 9.96 -4.11 2.59
CA PHE A 83 10.40 -5.08 3.59
C PHE A 83 10.83 -4.34 4.84
N GLN A 84 10.08 -4.52 5.93
CA GLN A 84 10.41 -3.90 7.21
C GLN A 84 10.39 -4.90 8.34
N ILE A 85 11.25 -4.69 9.34
CA ILE A 85 11.18 -5.38 10.63
C ILE A 85 11.06 -4.31 11.70
N ASN A 86 10.00 -4.37 12.50
CA ASN A 86 9.68 -3.37 13.52
C ASN A 86 9.60 -1.93 12.96
N GLY A 87 9.21 -1.78 11.69
CA GLY A 87 9.08 -0.49 11.00
C GLY A 87 10.38 0.04 10.40
N GLU A 88 11.50 -0.67 10.58
CA GLU A 88 12.78 -0.32 9.95
C GLU A 88 12.94 -1.11 8.65
N GLU A 89 13.30 -0.40 7.57
CA GLU A 89 13.55 -0.99 6.26
C GLU A 89 14.74 -1.96 6.27
N ILE A 90 14.73 -2.95 5.37
CA ILE A 90 15.88 -3.85 5.19
C ILE A 90 17.17 -3.06 4.92
N PRO A 91 18.29 -3.32 5.63
CA PRO A 91 19.56 -2.66 5.32
C PRO A 91 20.04 -2.99 3.91
N GLU A 92 20.65 -2.02 3.23
CA GLU A 92 21.16 -2.15 1.86
C GLU A 92 22.09 -3.36 1.70
N GLU A 93 23.01 -3.53 2.65
CA GLU A 93 23.99 -4.63 2.67
C GLU A 93 23.31 -5.98 2.89
N THR A 94 22.24 -6.01 3.69
CA THR A 94 21.48 -7.23 3.97
C THR A 94 20.70 -7.68 2.74
N LEU A 95 20.04 -6.75 2.05
CA LEU A 95 19.37 -7.03 0.78
C LEU A 95 20.36 -7.57 -0.25
N ALA A 96 21.48 -6.88 -0.45
CA ALA A 96 22.51 -7.29 -1.41
C ALA A 96 23.12 -8.66 -1.07
N ARG A 97 23.32 -8.95 0.22
CA ARG A 97 23.82 -10.25 0.71
C ARG A 97 22.83 -11.37 0.42
N ILE A 98 21.55 -11.19 0.77
CA ILE A 98 20.52 -12.22 0.55
C ILE A 98 20.35 -12.46 -0.95
N LEU A 99 20.22 -11.39 -1.74
CA LEU A 99 20.12 -11.52 -3.18
C LEU A 99 21.35 -12.23 -3.79
N GLY A 100 22.56 -11.97 -3.27
CA GLY A 100 23.77 -12.69 -3.67
C GLY A 100 23.74 -14.19 -3.46
N ARG A 101 22.97 -14.67 -2.48
CA ARG A 101 22.75 -16.11 -2.25
C ARG A 101 21.65 -16.67 -3.15
N LEU A 102 20.65 -15.86 -3.50
CA LEU A 102 19.52 -16.28 -4.33
C LEU A 102 19.85 -16.34 -5.82
N MET A 103 20.64 -15.38 -6.33
CA MET A 103 20.91 -15.26 -7.77
C MET A 103 21.48 -16.52 -8.42
N PRO A 104 22.45 -17.24 -7.81
CA PRO A 104 22.93 -18.50 -8.40
C PRO A 104 21.82 -19.54 -8.58
N MET A 105 20.88 -19.64 -7.63
CA MET A 105 19.74 -20.57 -7.73
C MET A 105 18.77 -20.13 -8.84
N VAL A 106 18.50 -18.83 -8.94
CA VAL A 106 17.65 -18.26 -9.99
C VAL A 106 18.25 -18.46 -11.38
N GLU A 107 19.56 -18.27 -11.52
CA GLU A 107 20.29 -18.46 -12.77
C GLU A 107 20.26 -19.96 -13.19
N GLU A 108 20.50 -20.89 -12.27
CA GLU A 108 20.38 -22.34 -12.52
C GLU A 108 18.96 -22.75 -12.93
N MET A 109 17.92 -22.18 -12.28
CA MET A 109 16.53 -22.42 -12.66
C MET A 109 16.22 -21.89 -14.06
N ALA A 110 16.73 -20.71 -14.40
CA ALA A 110 16.53 -20.11 -15.72
C ALA A 110 17.15 -20.97 -16.84
N GLU A 111 18.32 -21.59 -16.62
CA GLU A 111 18.95 -22.53 -17.57
C GLU A 111 18.06 -23.76 -17.87
N ARG A 112 17.17 -24.12 -16.93
CA ARG A 112 16.20 -25.21 -17.07
C ARG A 112 14.84 -24.75 -17.60
N GLY A 113 14.70 -23.46 -17.96
CA GLY A 113 13.46 -22.86 -18.45
C GLY A 113 12.52 -22.35 -17.35
N GLU A 114 12.90 -22.45 -16.07
CA GLU A 114 12.12 -21.97 -14.93
C GLU A 114 12.49 -20.51 -14.60
N VAL A 115 11.89 -19.57 -15.33
CA VAL A 115 12.21 -18.14 -15.16
C VAL A 115 11.41 -17.53 -14.00
N ILE A 116 12.11 -17.22 -12.90
CA ILE A 116 11.59 -16.47 -11.74
C ILE A 116 11.25 -15.03 -12.15
N THR A 117 10.07 -14.57 -11.74
CA THR A 117 9.61 -13.18 -11.90
C THR A 117 10.19 -12.27 -10.82
N GLU A 118 10.16 -10.95 -11.05
CA GLU A 118 10.58 -9.96 -10.05
C GLU A 118 9.83 -10.15 -8.71
N PHE A 119 8.51 -10.30 -8.76
CA PHE A 119 7.69 -10.42 -7.55
C PHE A 119 7.97 -11.71 -6.77
N GLU A 120 8.18 -12.83 -7.46
CA GLU A 120 8.58 -14.10 -6.83
C GLU A 120 9.95 -13.98 -6.14
N LEU A 121 10.94 -13.36 -6.80
CA LEU A 121 12.27 -13.17 -6.23
C LEU A 121 12.26 -12.31 -4.96
N ILE A 122 11.53 -11.18 -4.98
CA ILE A 122 11.46 -10.30 -3.81
C ILE A 122 10.70 -10.95 -2.67
N THR A 123 9.69 -11.77 -2.96
CA THR A 123 8.94 -12.53 -1.95
C THR A 123 9.85 -13.55 -1.26
N ALA A 124 10.66 -14.29 -2.04
CA ALA A 124 11.66 -15.21 -1.49
C ALA A 124 12.71 -14.49 -0.63
N LEU A 125 13.22 -13.34 -1.11
CA LEU A 125 14.15 -12.50 -0.36
C LEU A 125 13.56 -12.04 0.98
N ALA A 126 12.30 -11.62 1.00
CA ALA A 126 11.58 -11.22 2.20
C ALA A 126 11.49 -12.36 3.22
N PHE A 127 11.05 -13.55 2.78
CA PHE A 127 10.95 -14.72 3.64
C PHE A 127 12.31 -15.11 4.23
N GLN A 128 13.38 -15.09 3.42
CA GLN A 128 14.72 -15.36 3.91
C GLN A 128 15.14 -14.36 5.00
N TRP A 129 14.89 -13.07 4.79
CA TRP A 129 15.27 -12.05 5.77
C TRP A 129 14.47 -12.17 7.07
N PHE A 130 13.14 -12.31 7.00
CA PHE A 130 12.30 -12.48 8.18
C PHE A 130 12.65 -13.74 8.98
N TYR A 131 13.05 -14.81 8.28
CA TYR A 131 13.52 -16.06 8.89
C TYR A 131 14.88 -15.88 9.59
N GLU A 132 15.87 -15.29 8.92
CA GLU A 132 17.19 -15.02 9.51
C GLU A 132 17.07 -14.14 10.76
N GLU A 133 16.12 -13.20 10.73
CA GLU A 133 15.81 -12.32 11.84
C GLU A 133 14.78 -12.89 12.83
N LYS A 134 14.31 -14.13 12.68
CA LYS A 134 13.41 -14.78 13.66
C LYS A 134 12.20 -13.92 14.01
N CYS A 135 11.50 -13.39 13.01
CA CYS A 135 10.27 -12.64 13.25
C CYS A 135 9.21 -13.53 13.92
N ASP A 136 8.54 -13.00 14.95
CA ASP A 136 7.47 -13.70 15.66
C ASP A 136 6.21 -13.81 14.80
N VAL A 137 5.91 -12.74 14.06
CA VAL A 137 4.78 -12.63 13.12
C VAL A 137 5.20 -11.76 11.93
N VAL A 138 4.78 -12.15 10.73
CA VAL A 138 4.94 -11.37 9.51
C VAL A 138 3.57 -10.97 8.98
N VAL A 139 3.36 -9.68 8.79
CA VAL A 139 2.19 -9.13 8.10
C VAL A 139 2.49 -9.09 6.61
N LEU A 140 1.83 -9.95 5.85
CA LEU A 140 2.14 -10.26 4.46
C LEU A 140 1.04 -9.71 3.55
N GLU A 141 1.34 -8.64 2.80
CA GLU A 141 0.43 -8.11 1.78
C GLU A 141 0.52 -8.93 0.48
N VAL A 142 -0.63 -9.34 -0.04
CA VAL A 142 -0.75 -9.91 -1.39
C VAL A 142 -0.46 -8.84 -2.45
N GLY A 143 0.38 -9.17 -3.43
CA GLY A 143 0.65 -8.28 -4.56
C GLY A 143 -0.56 -8.12 -5.48
N LEU A 144 -1.03 -9.23 -6.07
CA LEU A 144 -2.18 -9.24 -6.97
C LEU A 144 -3.04 -10.50 -6.82
N GLY A 145 -4.36 -10.32 -6.81
CA GLY A 145 -5.30 -11.44 -6.68
C GLY A 145 -5.20 -12.09 -5.31
N GLY A 146 -4.63 -13.29 -5.26
CA GLY A 146 -4.40 -14.07 -4.05
C GLY A 146 -3.99 -15.51 -4.38
N ARG A 147 -4.81 -16.21 -5.18
CA ARG A 147 -4.65 -17.63 -5.51
C ARG A 147 -3.28 -18.00 -6.08
N PHE A 148 -2.80 -17.23 -7.06
CA PHE A 148 -1.51 -17.44 -7.71
C PHE A 148 -0.47 -16.37 -7.35
N ASP A 149 -0.71 -15.62 -6.28
CA ASP A 149 0.25 -14.63 -5.80
C ASP A 149 1.44 -15.33 -5.14
N ALA A 150 2.67 -14.83 -5.36
CA ALA A 150 3.87 -15.45 -4.82
C ALA A 150 3.86 -15.58 -3.29
N THR A 151 3.09 -14.73 -2.60
CA THR A 151 2.91 -14.79 -1.14
C THR A 151 2.06 -15.98 -0.67
N ASN A 152 1.29 -16.61 -1.56
CA ASN A 152 0.35 -17.70 -1.23
C ASN A 152 1.00 -19.09 -1.04
N VAL A 153 2.33 -19.13 -0.97
CA VAL A 153 3.14 -20.33 -0.69
C VAL A 153 3.33 -20.62 0.81
N ILE A 154 2.64 -19.86 1.67
CA ILE A 154 2.64 -20.06 3.12
C ILE A 154 1.60 -21.10 3.54
N ASP A 155 1.83 -21.72 4.70
CA ASP A 155 0.86 -22.57 5.40
C ASP A 155 -0.32 -21.73 5.93
N THR A 156 -1.28 -22.35 6.62
CA THR A 156 -2.43 -21.66 7.20
C THR A 156 -1.97 -20.48 8.08
N PRO A 157 -2.32 -19.22 7.71
CA PRO A 157 -1.91 -18.05 8.48
C PRO A 157 -2.65 -17.98 9.83
N LEU A 158 -2.14 -17.18 10.75
CA LEU A 158 -2.83 -16.83 12.00
C LEU A 158 -4.18 -16.15 11.72
N ALA A 159 -4.24 -15.35 10.66
CA ALA A 159 -5.47 -14.83 10.10
C ALA A 159 -5.24 -14.51 8.62
N ALA A 160 -6.20 -14.88 7.78
CA ALA A 160 -6.33 -14.34 6.43
C ALA A 160 -7.31 -13.16 6.47
N VAL A 161 -6.92 -12.01 5.93
CA VAL A 161 -7.75 -10.80 5.92
C VAL A 161 -8.07 -10.45 4.47
N ILE A 162 -9.35 -10.52 4.12
CA ILE A 162 -9.85 -10.11 2.81
C ILE A 162 -10.46 -8.71 2.96
N MET A 163 -9.68 -7.69 2.55
CA MET A 163 -10.10 -6.29 2.55
C MET A 163 -11.16 -6.02 1.47
N SER A 164 -11.60 -4.76 1.34
CA SER A 164 -12.65 -4.38 0.38
C SER A 164 -12.40 -4.92 -1.04
N ILE A 165 -13.44 -5.48 -1.66
CA ILE A 165 -13.39 -6.01 -3.02
C ILE A 165 -14.20 -5.09 -3.93
N SER A 166 -13.61 -4.72 -5.04
CA SER A 166 -14.25 -3.90 -6.09
C SER A 166 -13.59 -4.22 -7.41
N LEU A 167 -14.23 -3.81 -8.52
CA LEU A 167 -13.70 -3.95 -9.86
C LEU A 167 -12.35 -3.24 -9.99
N ASP A 168 -11.30 -4.03 -10.19
CA ASP A 168 -9.93 -3.57 -10.45
C ASP A 168 -9.17 -4.69 -11.15
N HIS A 169 -8.18 -4.33 -11.97
CA HIS A 169 -7.41 -5.29 -12.76
C HIS A 169 -8.29 -6.30 -13.55
N THR A 170 -9.40 -5.85 -14.13
CA THR A 170 -10.41 -6.74 -14.74
C THR A 170 -9.86 -7.61 -15.86
N ALA A 171 -8.87 -7.09 -16.60
CA ALA A 171 -8.14 -7.84 -17.63
C ALA A 171 -7.36 -9.06 -17.12
N ILE A 172 -7.18 -9.21 -15.79
CA ILE A 172 -6.40 -10.29 -15.16
C ILE A 172 -7.26 -11.08 -14.18
N LEU A 173 -8.05 -10.41 -13.34
CA LEU A 173 -8.77 -11.02 -12.23
C LEU A 173 -10.25 -11.34 -12.54
N GLY A 174 -10.75 -10.91 -13.70
CA GLY A 174 -12.13 -11.09 -14.12
C GLY A 174 -12.94 -9.80 -14.15
N ASP A 175 -14.07 -9.86 -14.84
CA ASP A 175 -14.91 -8.71 -15.16
C ASP A 175 -16.07 -8.52 -14.15
N THR A 176 -16.16 -9.39 -13.13
CA THR A 176 -17.16 -9.27 -12.05
C THR A 176 -16.50 -9.28 -10.67
N VAL A 177 -17.20 -8.70 -9.68
CA VAL A 177 -16.71 -8.66 -8.30
C VAL A 177 -16.59 -10.05 -7.68
N GLU A 178 -17.41 -11.02 -8.10
CA GLU A 178 -17.36 -12.42 -7.67
C GLU A 178 -16.13 -13.15 -8.21
N GLN A 179 -15.75 -12.91 -9.48
CA GLN A 179 -14.52 -13.48 -10.05
C GLN A 179 -13.28 -12.94 -9.33
N ILE A 180 -13.27 -11.63 -9.07
CA ILE A 180 -12.21 -10.98 -8.30
C ILE A 180 -12.17 -11.52 -6.85
N ALA A 181 -13.33 -11.73 -6.23
CA ALA A 181 -13.43 -12.34 -4.91
C ALA A 181 -12.88 -13.77 -4.90
N PHE A 182 -13.20 -14.57 -5.91
CA PHE A 182 -12.70 -15.93 -6.06
C PHE A 182 -11.17 -15.99 -6.14
N GLU A 183 -10.54 -15.10 -6.91
CA GLU A 183 -9.08 -14.99 -6.96
C GLU A 183 -8.48 -14.61 -5.59
N LYS A 184 -9.12 -13.68 -4.86
CA LYS A 184 -8.66 -13.25 -3.53
C LYS A 184 -8.86 -14.32 -2.46
N CYS A 185 -9.92 -15.13 -2.57
CA CYS A 185 -10.17 -16.27 -1.69
C CYS A 185 -9.11 -17.37 -1.80
N GLY A 186 -8.20 -17.31 -2.77
CA GLY A 186 -7.07 -18.23 -2.85
C GLY A 186 -6.13 -18.19 -1.63
N ILE A 187 -6.19 -17.15 -0.79
CA ILE A 187 -5.45 -17.10 0.48
C ILE A 187 -6.17 -17.82 1.64
N VAL A 188 -7.42 -18.26 1.44
CA VAL A 188 -8.15 -19.06 2.43
C VAL A 188 -7.53 -20.45 2.45
N LYS A 189 -7.09 -20.88 3.65
CA LYS A 189 -6.43 -22.17 3.86
C LYS A 189 -7.25 -23.04 4.80
N GLU A 190 -6.98 -24.34 4.75
CA GLU A 190 -7.65 -25.35 5.56
C GLU A 190 -7.60 -25.03 7.05
N GLY A 191 -8.77 -25.07 7.70
CA GLY A 191 -8.95 -24.76 9.12
C GLY A 191 -8.65 -23.31 9.51
N GLY A 192 -8.46 -22.42 8.54
CA GLY A 192 -8.01 -21.04 8.76
C GLY A 192 -9.10 -20.10 9.27
N ASP A 193 -8.69 -19.09 10.02
CA ASP A 193 -9.54 -17.96 10.38
C ASP A 193 -9.47 -16.88 9.29
N VAL A 194 -10.63 -16.44 8.81
CA VAL A 194 -10.76 -15.45 7.74
C VAL A 194 -11.55 -14.25 8.25
N VAL A 195 -10.97 -13.06 8.16
CA VAL A 195 -11.66 -11.79 8.39
C VAL A 195 -12.06 -11.21 7.04
N LEU A 196 -13.35 -10.90 6.87
CA LEU A 196 -13.84 -10.19 5.70
C LEU A 196 -14.14 -8.74 6.06
N TYR A 197 -13.68 -7.80 5.23
CA TYR A 197 -14.03 -6.39 5.33
C TYR A 197 -15.56 -6.21 5.41
N PRO A 198 -16.06 -5.34 6.30
CA PRO A 198 -17.49 -5.15 6.48
C PRO A 198 -18.13 -4.48 5.25
N ASP A 199 -19.45 -4.66 5.06
CA ASP A 199 -20.22 -3.93 4.03
C ASP A 199 -19.78 -4.25 2.58
N GLN A 200 -19.60 -5.55 2.30
CA GLN A 200 -19.34 -6.07 0.96
C GLN A 200 -20.65 -6.39 0.23
N GLU A 201 -20.60 -6.40 -1.10
CA GLU A 201 -21.70 -6.88 -1.93
C GLU A 201 -22.05 -8.35 -1.61
N GLU A 202 -23.33 -8.70 -1.72
CA GLU A 202 -23.83 -10.05 -1.37
C GLU A 202 -23.12 -11.16 -2.16
N GLY A 203 -22.83 -10.92 -3.44
CA GLY A 203 -22.07 -11.85 -4.29
C GLY A 203 -20.65 -12.11 -3.77
N VAL A 204 -19.95 -11.06 -3.33
CA VAL A 204 -18.62 -11.16 -2.71
C VAL A 204 -18.70 -11.95 -1.41
N TYR A 205 -19.66 -11.62 -0.53
CA TYR A 205 -19.88 -12.35 0.72
C TYR A 205 -20.12 -13.85 0.46
N GLY A 206 -20.98 -14.19 -0.50
CA GLY A 206 -21.29 -15.58 -0.86
C GLY A 206 -20.05 -16.36 -1.29
N VAL A 207 -19.20 -15.76 -2.13
CA VAL A 207 -17.94 -16.38 -2.59
C VAL A 207 -16.99 -16.63 -1.42
N VAL A 208 -16.80 -15.65 -0.53
CA VAL A 208 -15.92 -15.79 0.63
C VAL A 208 -16.46 -16.82 1.62
N ALA A 209 -17.75 -16.77 1.94
CA ALA A 209 -18.39 -17.73 2.84
C ALA A 209 -18.27 -19.16 2.31
N HIS A 210 -18.49 -19.36 1.01
CA HIS A 210 -18.32 -20.66 0.37
C HIS A 210 -16.87 -21.15 0.42
N ALA A 211 -15.89 -20.28 0.14
CA ALA A 211 -14.48 -20.63 0.24
C ALA A 211 -14.08 -21.04 1.66
N VAL A 212 -14.51 -20.27 2.68
CA VAL A 212 -14.26 -20.60 4.09
C VAL A 212 -14.90 -21.92 4.48
N GLN A 213 -16.14 -22.17 4.07
CA GLN A 213 -16.84 -23.42 4.34
C GLN A 213 -16.13 -24.62 3.70
N ASN A 214 -15.71 -24.51 2.45
CA ASN A 214 -15.00 -25.58 1.73
C ASN A 214 -13.64 -25.91 2.35
N HIS A 215 -13.03 -24.95 3.05
CA HIS A 215 -11.76 -25.12 3.76
C HIS A 215 -11.94 -25.39 5.26
N ASN A 216 -13.15 -25.73 5.72
CA ASN A 216 -13.47 -25.98 7.14
C ASN A 216 -12.98 -24.86 8.08
N GLY A 217 -12.97 -23.62 7.59
CA GLY A 217 -12.47 -22.46 8.31
C GLY A 217 -13.56 -21.73 9.10
N ARG A 218 -13.17 -20.61 9.71
CA ARG A 218 -14.09 -19.71 10.43
C ARG A 218 -14.08 -18.34 9.76
N LEU A 219 -15.27 -17.85 9.42
CA LEU A 219 -15.46 -16.51 8.87
C LEU A 219 -15.81 -15.53 10.01
N VAL A 220 -15.04 -14.47 10.13
CA VAL A 220 -15.30 -13.33 11.02
C VAL A 220 -15.72 -12.14 10.17
N LEU A 221 -16.93 -11.65 10.43
CA LEU A 221 -17.48 -10.46 9.78
C LEU A 221 -17.68 -9.37 10.84
N PRO A 222 -16.76 -8.40 11.00
CA PRO A 222 -16.99 -7.27 11.89
C PRO A 222 -18.21 -6.46 11.44
N SER A 223 -18.91 -5.84 12.39
CA SER A 223 -19.97 -4.90 12.04
C SER A 223 -19.38 -3.65 11.35
N PRO A 224 -20.03 -3.11 10.29
CA PRO A 224 -19.63 -1.84 9.69
C PRO A 224 -19.60 -0.67 10.69
N SER A 225 -20.37 -0.76 11.77
CA SER A 225 -20.47 0.26 12.82
C SER A 225 -19.64 -0.09 14.07
N SER A 226 -18.78 -1.11 13.99
CA SER A 226 -17.95 -1.52 15.14
C SER A 226 -16.90 -0.45 15.48
N VAL A 227 -16.39 0.26 14.47
CA VAL A 227 -15.51 1.42 14.59
C VAL A 227 -16.27 2.66 14.13
N ARG A 228 -16.46 3.63 15.03
CA ARG A 228 -17.26 4.84 14.78
C ARG A 228 -16.42 6.10 14.87
N GLU A 229 -16.61 7.05 13.94
CA GLU A 229 -15.99 8.37 14.01
C GLU A 229 -16.55 9.13 15.22
N VAL A 230 -15.66 9.57 16.12
CA VAL A 230 -15.99 10.51 17.21
C VAL A 230 -15.70 11.93 16.74
N SER A 231 -14.53 12.15 16.15
CA SER A 231 -14.16 13.40 15.49
C SER A 231 -13.11 13.15 14.41
N SER A 232 -12.96 14.06 13.45
CA SER A 232 -11.87 14.00 12.48
C SER A 232 -11.36 15.39 12.11
N SER A 233 -10.08 15.47 11.79
CA SER A 233 -9.38 16.67 11.33
C SER A 233 -8.34 16.26 10.27
N ILE A 234 -7.57 17.20 9.75
CA ILE A 234 -6.46 16.87 8.83
C ILE A 234 -5.35 16.03 9.50
N GLU A 235 -5.27 16.04 10.84
CA GLU A 235 -4.27 15.29 11.61
C GLU A 235 -4.72 13.84 11.91
N GLY A 236 -5.92 13.45 11.47
CA GLY A 236 -6.43 12.09 11.66
C GLY A 236 -7.87 12.05 12.18
N THR A 237 -8.27 10.85 12.59
CA THR A 237 -9.61 10.51 13.04
C THR A 237 -9.56 9.92 14.45
N VAL A 238 -10.32 10.48 15.38
CA VAL A 238 -10.62 9.83 16.67
C VAL A 238 -11.76 8.85 16.43
N ALA A 239 -11.52 7.57 16.67
CA ALA A 239 -12.51 6.52 16.47
C ALA A 239 -12.80 5.75 17.75
N SER A 240 -14.06 5.43 17.99
CA SER A 240 -14.51 4.58 19.09
C SER A 240 -14.65 3.12 18.63
N TYR A 241 -14.05 2.20 19.37
CA TYR A 241 -14.17 0.75 19.20
C TYR A 241 -14.28 0.09 20.58
N ARG A 242 -15.36 -0.68 20.82
CA ARG A 242 -15.65 -1.32 22.13
C ARG A 242 -15.53 -0.37 23.33
N ASP A 243 -16.16 0.80 23.21
CA ASP A 243 -16.17 1.87 24.22
C ASP A 243 -14.81 2.47 24.58
N GLU A 244 -13.81 2.25 23.72
CA GLU A 244 -12.49 2.87 23.82
C GLU A 244 -12.20 3.75 22.61
N GLU A 245 -11.46 4.83 22.82
CA GLU A 245 -11.05 5.75 21.76
C GLU A 245 -9.64 5.43 21.25
N TYR A 246 -9.49 5.51 19.94
CA TYR A 246 -8.26 5.27 19.20
C TYR A 246 -7.98 6.44 18.26
N GLN A 247 -6.75 6.94 18.28
CA GLN A 247 -6.29 7.95 17.32
C GLN A 247 -5.84 7.26 16.04
N LEU A 248 -6.68 7.26 15.01
CA LEU A 248 -6.30 6.79 13.68
C LEU A 248 -5.61 7.92 12.91
N PRO A 249 -4.38 7.75 12.45
CA PRO A 249 -3.68 8.76 11.64
C PRO A 249 -4.18 8.84 10.20
N PHE A 250 -5.25 8.09 9.85
CA PHE A 250 -5.79 8.02 8.50
C PHE A 250 -7.08 8.83 8.36
N LEU A 251 -7.29 9.35 7.15
CA LEU A 251 -8.44 10.17 6.80
C LEU A 251 -9.42 9.42 5.90
N GLY A 252 -10.70 9.74 6.07
CA GLY A 252 -11.79 9.24 5.24
C GLY A 252 -12.56 8.07 5.87
N ALA A 253 -13.87 8.03 5.63
CA ALA A 253 -14.79 7.08 6.25
C ALA A 253 -14.43 5.60 5.98
N HIS A 254 -13.84 5.30 4.84
CA HIS A 254 -13.40 3.94 4.49
C HIS A 254 -12.29 3.42 5.42
N GLN A 255 -11.53 4.31 6.08
CA GLN A 255 -10.47 3.91 7.02
C GLN A 255 -11.02 3.34 8.32
N LEU A 256 -12.22 3.74 8.74
CA LEU A 256 -12.89 3.15 9.90
C LEU A 256 -13.24 1.68 9.65
N LYS A 257 -13.72 1.37 8.44
CA LYS A 257 -13.99 -0.01 8.00
C LYS A 257 -12.70 -0.81 7.81
N ASN A 258 -11.63 -0.19 7.32
CA ASN A 258 -10.30 -0.82 7.28
C ASN A 258 -9.83 -1.17 8.69
N ALA A 259 -9.97 -0.25 9.64
CA ALA A 259 -9.64 -0.45 11.05
C ALA A 259 -10.50 -1.56 11.67
N ALA A 260 -11.81 -1.63 11.37
CA ALA A 260 -12.68 -2.70 11.84
C ALA A 260 -12.17 -4.09 11.44
N ALA A 261 -11.73 -4.27 10.19
CA ALA A 261 -11.14 -5.53 9.72
C ALA A 261 -9.79 -5.82 10.40
N ALA A 262 -8.90 -4.83 10.51
CA ALA A 262 -7.62 -5.00 11.20
C ALA A 262 -7.80 -5.34 12.69
N PHE A 263 -8.74 -4.70 13.37
CA PHE A 263 -9.03 -4.92 14.78
C PHE A 263 -9.62 -6.32 14.98
N ALA A 264 -10.52 -6.78 14.11
CA ALA A 264 -11.02 -8.16 14.16
C ALA A 264 -9.89 -9.19 13.99
N ALA A 265 -8.92 -8.94 13.12
CA ALA A 265 -7.74 -9.81 12.99
C ALA A 265 -6.87 -9.80 14.25
N LEU A 266 -6.67 -8.64 14.89
CA LEU A 266 -5.94 -8.56 16.17
C LEU A 266 -6.67 -9.30 17.30
N GLU A 267 -7.99 -9.27 17.33
CA GLU A 267 -8.79 -10.05 18.29
C GLU A 267 -8.65 -11.56 18.06
N LEU A 268 -8.62 -12.02 16.80
CA LEU A 268 -8.30 -13.42 16.47
C LEU A 268 -6.91 -13.84 16.97
N LEU A 269 -5.92 -12.97 16.84
CA LEU A 269 -4.58 -13.22 17.38
C LEU A 269 -4.61 -13.31 18.91
N LYS A 270 -5.38 -12.45 19.60
CA LYS A 270 -5.58 -12.54 21.06
C LYS A 270 -6.19 -13.89 21.46
N GLU A 271 -7.22 -14.35 20.75
CA GLU A 271 -7.83 -15.68 20.98
C GLU A 271 -6.81 -16.82 20.84
N LYS A 272 -5.84 -16.67 19.93
CA LYS A 272 -4.74 -17.63 19.73
C LYS A 272 -3.59 -17.49 20.74
N GLY A 273 -3.73 -16.62 21.74
CA GLY A 273 -2.76 -16.46 22.83
C GLY A 273 -1.72 -15.35 22.63
N TYR A 274 -1.84 -14.54 21.57
CA TYR A 274 -0.99 -13.36 21.41
C TYR A 274 -1.40 -12.27 22.41
N ARG A 275 -0.44 -11.76 23.19
CA ARG A 275 -0.64 -10.76 24.22
C ARG A 275 -0.58 -9.37 23.60
N ILE A 276 -1.74 -8.80 23.28
CA ILE A 276 -1.87 -7.43 22.78
C ILE A 276 -2.61 -6.64 23.86
N SER A 277 -1.87 -5.87 24.65
CA SER A 277 -2.47 -5.03 25.69
C SER A 277 -3.25 -3.87 25.08
N ARG A 278 -4.09 -3.23 25.90
CA ARG A 278 -4.81 -2.02 25.50
C ARG A 278 -3.84 -0.91 25.10
N GLU A 279 -2.77 -0.73 25.86
CA GLU A 279 -1.75 0.29 25.64
C GLU A 279 -1.01 0.05 24.33
N ALA A 280 -0.65 -1.21 24.03
CA ALA A 280 -0.05 -1.59 22.75
C ALA A 280 -1.00 -1.33 21.57
N MET A 281 -2.30 -1.63 21.74
CA MET A 281 -3.32 -1.32 20.74
C MET A 281 -3.42 0.19 20.49
N GLN A 282 -3.54 1.00 21.55
CA GLN A 282 -3.63 2.46 21.45
C GLN A 282 -2.38 3.08 20.81
N ALA A 283 -1.19 2.69 21.28
CA ALA A 283 0.08 3.18 20.76
C ALA A 283 0.30 2.73 19.30
N GLY A 284 0.00 1.48 18.99
CA GLY A 284 0.19 0.93 17.65
C GLY A 284 -0.73 1.55 16.62
N VAL A 285 -2.01 1.77 16.97
CA VAL A 285 -2.96 2.45 16.09
C VAL A 285 -2.52 3.89 15.83
N ALA A 286 -2.12 4.63 16.86
CA ALA A 286 -1.65 6.01 16.73
C ALA A 286 -0.36 6.16 15.90
N LYS A 287 0.52 5.16 15.95
CA LYS A 287 1.80 5.13 15.23
C LYS A 287 1.72 4.51 13.83
N ALA A 288 0.57 3.97 13.44
CA ALA A 288 0.41 3.37 12.12
C ALA A 288 0.65 4.43 11.04
N TYR A 289 1.29 4.05 9.94
CA TYR A 289 1.72 5.03 8.95
C TYR A 289 1.70 4.41 7.56
N ILE A 290 1.25 5.21 6.58
CA ILE A 290 1.21 4.82 5.16
C ILE A 290 1.69 6.03 4.36
N PRO A 291 2.81 5.92 3.63
CA PRO A 291 3.28 7.03 2.80
C PRO A 291 2.31 7.30 1.65
N ALA A 292 2.22 8.57 1.26
CA ALA A 292 1.41 9.05 0.13
C ALA A 292 -0.09 8.66 0.19
N ARG A 293 -0.69 8.68 1.38
CA ARG A 293 -2.14 8.51 1.58
C ARG A 293 -2.67 9.64 2.46
N MET A 294 -3.08 10.75 1.83
CA MET A 294 -3.38 12.02 2.51
C MET A 294 -2.29 12.41 3.53
N GLU A 295 -1.03 12.15 3.18
CA GLU A 295 0.11 12.34 4.07
C GLU A 295 0.41 13.83 4.22
N VAL A 296 0.43 14.32 5.46
CA VAL A 296 0.77 15.72 5.77
C VAL A 296 2.29 15.87 5.91
N LEU A 297 2.90 16.61 4.99
CA LEU A 297 4.35 16.84 4.89
C LEU A 297 4.78 18.26 5.29
N GLY A 298 3.84 19.17 5.52
CA GLY A 298 4.11 20.55 5.91
C GLY A 298 2.85 21.22 6.46
N ARG A 299 3.01 22.24 7.31
CA ARG A 299 1.90 22.92 8.00
C ARG A 299 1.70 24.40 7.63
N SER A 300 2.74 25.07 7.14
CA SER A 300 2.67 26.46 6.67
C SER A 300 3.56 26.67 5.43
N PRO A 301 3.01 26.59 4.19
CA PRO A 301 1.66 26.11 3.87
C PRO A 301 1.42 24.66 4.29
N LEU A 302 0.14 24.28 4.39
CA LEU A 302 -0.22 22.88 4.49
C LEU A 302 0.22 22.14 3.22
N VAL A 303 0.96 21.05 3.34
CA VAL A 303 1.39 20.23 2.19
C VAL A 303 0.87 18.82 2.38
N ILE A 304 0.03 18.36 1.45
CA ILE A 304 -0.58 17.02 1.47
C ILE A 304 -0.09 16.26 0.25
N LEU A 305 0.31 15.01 0.47
CA LEU A 305 0.69 14.06 -0.57
C LEU A 305 -0.28 12.89 -0.63
N ASP A 306 -0.83 12.60 -1.82
CA ASP A 306 -1.73 11.47 -2.01
C ASP A 306 -1.48 10.73 -3.34
N GLY A 307 -1.52 9.40 -3.26
CA GLY A 307 -1.32 8.49 -4.37
C GLY A 307 -2.49 8.30 -5.34
N ALA A 308 -3.54 9.12 -5.27
CA ALA A 308 -4.69 9.06 -6.16
C ALA A 308 -4.27 9.19 -7.62
N HIS A 309 -4.50 8.14 -8.41
CA HIS A 309 -4.01 8.02 -9.79
C HIS A 309 -5.06 7.43 -10.76
N ASN A 310 -6.30 7.32 -10.30
CA ASN A 310 -7.44 6.85 -11.08
C ASN A 310 -8.71 7.64 -10.69
N PRO A 311 -9.81 7.54 -11.44
CA PRO A 311 -11.01 8.33 -11.17
C PRO A 311 -11.65 8.07 -9.81
N GLY A 312 -11.67 6.82 -9.34
CA GLY A 312 -12.23 6.46 -8.02
C GLY A 312 -11.43 7.10 -6.88
N ALA A 313 -10.11 6.97 -6.91
CA ALA A 313 -9.22 7.57 -5.92
C ALA A 313 -9.26 9.10 -5.97
N ALA A 314 -9.38 9.70 -7.16
CA ALA A 314 -9.53 11.15 -7.30
C ALA A 314 -10.82 11.68 -6.66
N ARG A 315 -11.94 10.95 -6.76
CA ARG A 315 -13.19 11.31 -6.06
C ARG A 315 -13.06 11.20 -4.55
N VAL A 316 -12.41 10.15 -4.05
CA VAL A 316 -12.14 9.98 -2.61
C VAL A 316 -11.27 11.12 -2.08
N LEU A 317 -10.22 11.49 -2.83
CA LEU A 317 -9.38 12.64 -2.50
C LEU A 317 -10.19 13.95 -2.51
N ALA A 318 -10.99 14.20 -3.54
CA ALA A 318 -11.84 15.39 -3.63
C ALA A 318 -12.77 15.53 -2.40
N GLN A 319 -13.46 14.45 -2.02
CA GLN A 319 -14.33 14.43 -0.83
C GLN A 319 -13.55 14.73 0.46
N ALA A 320 -12.32 14.23 0.58
CA ALA A 320 -11.47 14.53 1.72
C ALA A 320 -11.06 16.02 1.74
N LEU A 321 -10.68 16.59 0.60
CA LEU A 321 -10.33 18.01 0.51
C LEU A 321 -11.53 18.91 0.85
N GLU A 322 -12.72 18.59 0.35
CA GLU A 322 -13.95 19.33 0.67
C GLU A 322 -14.29 19.25 2.16
N LYS A 323 -14.17 18.06 2.78
CA LYS A 323 -14.46 17.86 4.20
C LYS A 323 -13.44 18.58 5.11
N TYR A 324 -12.15 18.46 4.80
CA TYR A 324 -11.09 18.88 5.72
C TYR A 324 -10.51 20.26 5.42
N LEU A 325 -10.75 20.82 4.22
CA LEU A 325 -10.23 22.13 3.79
C LEU A 325 -11.31 23.05 3.17
N PRO A 326 -12.53 23.16 3.73
CA PRO A 326 -13.70 23.76 3.05
C PRO A 326 -13.55 25.25 2.64
N HIS A 327 -12.54 25.96 3.15
CA HIS A 327 -12.30 27.38 2.86
C HIS A 327 -10.82 27.70 2.61
N ARG A 328 -9.99 26.68 2.43
CA ARG A 328 -8.55 26.90 2.24
C ARG A 328 -8.26 27.13 0.77
N LYS A 329 -7.32 28.03 0.47
CA LYS A 329 -6.75 28.15 -0.87
C LYS A 329 -5.95 26.90 -1.19
N ILE A 330 -6.40 26.10 -2.15
CA ILE A 330 -5.72 24.86 -2.54
C ILE A 330 -5.01 25.06 -3.88
N ILE A 331 -3.71 24.74 -3.91
CA ILE A 331 -2.90 24.65 -5.12
C ILE A 331 -2.60 23.18 -5.40
N GLY A 332 -3.00 22.71 -6.58
CA GLY A 332 -2.73 21.34 -7.01
C GLY A 332 -1.35 21.23 -7.65
N VAL A 333 -0.63 20.14 -7.35
CA VAL A 333 0.51 19.66 -8.14
C VAL A 333 0.15 18.25 -8.62
N MET A 334 0.01 18.07 -9.93
CA MET A 334 -0.53 16.81 -10.48
C MET A 334 0.31 16.25 -11.61
N GLY A 335 0.57 14.95 -11.56
CA GLY A 335 1.30 14.24 -12.61
C GLY A 335 0.78 12.82 -12.76
N MET A 336 0.45 12.42 -13.98
CA MET A 336 -0.23 11.17 -14.28
C MET A 336 0.51 10.36 -15.36
N LEU A 337 0.18 9.07 -15.46
CA LEU A 337 0.64 8.22 -16.56
C LEU A 337 -0.35 8.26 -17.73
N LYS A 338 0.13 8.04 -18.95
CA LYS A 338 -0.62 8.07 -20.22
C LYS A 338 -1.76 7.06 -20.27
N ASP A 339 -1.58 5.89 -19.63
CA ASP A 339 -2.55 4.80 -19.58
C ASP A 339 -3.70 5.04 -18.59
N LYS A 340 -3.66 6.14 -17.82
CA LYS A 340 -4.69 6.49 -16.83
C LYS A 340 -5.70 7.50 -17.39
N ASP A 341 -6.94 7.40 -16.91
CA ASP A 341 -8.01 8.34 -17.23
C ASP A 341 -7.83 9.68 -16.49
N SER A 342 -6.92 10.48 -17.02
CA SER A 342 -6.62 11.83 -16.53
C SER A 342 -7.80 12.78 -16.64
N ARG A 343 -8.67 12.64 -17.65
CA ARG A 343 -9.83 13.55 -17.83
C ARG A 343 -10.83 13.39 -16.68
N SER A 344 -11.17 12.15 -16.32
CA SER A 344 -12.09 11.90 -15.21
C SER A 344 -11.49 12.26 -13.85
N SER A 345 -10.17 12.03 -13.66
CA SER A 345 -9.47 12.48 -12.44
C SER A 345 -9.44 14.01 -12.33
N LEU A 346 -9.09 14.72 -13.41
CA LEU A 346 -9.12 16.19 -13.46
C LEU A 346 -10.50 16.74 -13.20
N ARG A 347 -11.55 16.16 -13.80
CA ARG A 347 -12.94 16.56 -13.54
C ARG A 347 -13.32 16.51 -12.06
N SER A 348 -12.75 15.57 -11.31
CA SER A 348 -13.05 15.39 -9.89
C SER A 348 -12.27 16.35 -8.99
N LEU A 349 -11.04 16.73 -9.38
CA LEU A 349 -10.10 17.45 -8.50
C LEU A 349 -9.85 18.90 -8.92
N ALA A 350 -9.73 19.17 -10.22
CA ALA A 350 -9.20 20.43 -10.72
C ALA A 350 -10.06 21.65 -10.36
N SER A 351 -11.38 21.47 -10.20
CA SER A 351 -12.30 22.51 -9.74
C SER A 351 -12.11 22.91 -8.28
N LEU A 352 -11.47 22.07 -7.47
CA LEU A 352 -11.12 22.38 -6.07
C LEU A 352 -9.84 23.21 -5.97
N PHE A 353 -9.07 23.32 -7.06
CA PHE A 353 -7.79 24.02 -7.07
C PHE A 353 -7.94 25.43 -7.62
N GLN A 354 -7.39 26.41 -6.88
CA GLN A 354 -7.31 27.79 -7.38
C GLN A 354 -6.27 27.92 -8.51
N ALA A 355 -5.22 27.11 -8.46
CA ALA A 355 -4.30 26.88 -9.56
C ALA A 355 -3.80 25.44 -9.55
N LEU A 356 -3.48 24.93 -10.74
CA LEU A 356 -2.96 23.58 -10.94
C LEU A 356 -1.62 23.63 -11.67
N ILE A 357 -0.60 23.04 -11.07
CA ILE A 357 0.72 22.86 -11.66
C ILE A 357 0.83 21.41 -12.09
N THR A 358 0.95 21.17 -13.39
CA THR A 358 1.11 19.82 -13.93
C THR A 358 2.58 19.50 -14.10
N ALA A 359 2.98 18.27 -13.79
CA ALA A 359 4.35 17.78 -13.89
C ALA A 359 4.39 16.37 -14.50
N SER A 360 5.49 16.03 -15.17
CA SER A 360 5.72 14.67 -15.67
C SER A 360 6.48 13.84 -14.63
N PRO A 361 5.92 12.73 -14.13
CA PRO A 361 6.69 11.78 -13.33
C PRO A 361 7.84 11.18 -14.15
N LYS A 362 8.96 10.79 -13.53
CA LYS A 362 10.03 10.01 -14.16
C LYS A 362 9.57 8.58 -14.40
N ASN A 363 8.83 8.40 -15.49
CA ASN A 363 8.39 7.11 -15.97
C ASN A 363 8.26 7.15 -17.51
N PRO A 364 8.67 6.10 -18.25
CA PRO A 364 8.46 6.06 -19.70
C PRO A 364 6.99 6.21 -20.12
N ARG A 365 6.05 5.86 -19.23
CA ARG A 365 4.60 6.00 -19.44
C ARG A 365 4.05 7.34 -18.96
N ALA A 366 4.86 8.28 -18.48
CA ALA A 366 4.39 9.57 -18.00
C ALA A 366 3.67 10.36 -19.09
N LEU A 367 2.53 10.98 -18.73
CA LEU A 367 1.87 11.97 -19.56
C LEU A 367 2.66 13.28 -19.43
N PRO A 368 3.11 13.91 -20.54
CA PRO A 368 3.85 15.16 -20.47
C PRO A 368 3.08 16.25 -19.73
N ALA A 369 3.80 17.07 -18.96
CA ALA A 369 3.21 18.14 -18.17
C ALA A 369 2.35 19.06 -19.04
N ALA A 370 2.85 19.46 -20.20
CA ALA A 370 2.12 20.30 -21.16
C ALA A 370 0.80 19.65 -21.64
N GLU A 371 0.81 18.36 -21.97
CA GLU A 371 -0.40 17.65 -22.41
C GLU A 371 -1.42 17.53 -21.27
N LEU A 372 -0.97 17.30 -20.03
CA LEU A 372 -1.86 17.28 -18.86
C LEU A 372 -2.42 18.69 -18.57
N ALA A 373 -1.61 19.74 -18.72
CA ALA A 373 -2.04 21.12 -18.59
C ALA A 373 -3.13 21.48 -19.59
N ASP A 374 -2.97 21.09 -20.86
CA ASP A 374 -3.95 21.33 -21.91
C ASP A 374 -5.33 20.73 -21.54
N ARG A 375 -5.34 19.51 -21.00
CA ARG A 375 -6.57 18.85 -20.51
C ARG A 375 -7.13 19.54 -19.27
N ALA A 376 -6.25 20.01 -18.37
CA ALA A 376 -6.64 20.64 -17.13
C ALA A 376 -7.29 22.02 -17.31
N ARG A 377 -6.96 22.75 -18.38
CA ARG A 377 -7.57 24.07 -18.68
C ARG A 377 -9.08 24.01 -18.91
N GLU A 378 -9.63 22.84 -19.22
CA GLU A 378 -11.09 22.62 -19.29
C GLU A 378 -11.77 22.73 -17.90
N TYR A 379 -11.03 22.53 -16.80
CA TYR A 379 -11.58 22.37 -15.45
C TYR A 379 -11.00 23.36 -14.42
N CYS A 380 -9.84 23.97 -14.69
CA CYS A 380 -9.19 24.95 -13.81
C CYS A 380 -8.74 26.17 -14.62
N SER A 381 -9.00 27.37 -14.10
CA SER A 381 -8.71 28.64 -14.80
C SER A 381 -7.23 29.00 -14.82
N GLN A 382 -6.45 28.56 -13.84
CA GLN A 382 -5.01 28.85 -13.74
C GLN A 382 -4.23 27.55 -13.78
N VAL A 383 -3.59 27.27 -14.92
CA VAL A 383 -2.84 26.03 -15.13
C VAL A 383 -1.42 26.35 -15.60
N PHE A 384 -0.44 25.74 -14.96
CA PHE A 384 0.97 25.85 -15.28
C PHE A 384 1.54 24.46 -15.60
N ALA A 385 2.39 24.35 -16.61
CA ALA A 385 3.17 23.14 -16.86
C ALA A 385 4.62 23.38 -16.41
N GLU A 386 5.14 22.50 -15.57
CA GLU A 386 6.52 22.58 -15.08
C GLU A 386 7.10 21.17 -14.95
N GLU A 387 8.21 20.93 -15.65
CA GLU A 387 8.89 19.62 -15.69
C GLU A 387 9.90 19.50 -14.53
N ASP A 388 10.42 20.61 -14.02
CA ASP A 388 11.30 20.64 -12.86
C ASP A 388 10.48 20.64 -11.56
N LEU A 389 10.44 19.48 -10.89
CA LEU A 389 9.65 19.30 -9.66
C LEU A 389 10.02 20.29 -8.55
N SER A 390 11.29 20.72 -8.45
CA SER A 390 11.70 21.73 -7.47
C SER A 390 11.10 23.09 -7.79
N LYS A 391 11.05 23.47 -9.08
CA LYS A 391 10.36 24.69 -9.52
C LYS A 391 8.85 24.58 -9.35
N ALA A 392 8.26 23.42 -9.63
CA ALA A 392 6.84 23.17 -9.44
C ALA A 392 6.43 23.36 -7.97
N ILE A 393 7.19 22.79 -7.03
CA ILE A 393 6.96 22.95 -5.59
C ILE A 393 7.17 24.41 -5.15
N CYS A 394 8.22 25.08 -5.65
CA CYS A 394 8.48 26.48 -5.35
C CYS A 394 7.32 27.38 -5.81
N LEU A 395 6.84 27.18 -7.04
CA LEU A 395 5.68 27.88 -7.58
C LEU A 395 4.43 27.58 -6.76
N ALA A 396 4.20 26.32 -6.39
CA ALA A 396 3.06 25.92 -5.57
C ALA A 396 3.07 26.62 -4.21
N ARG A 397 4.22 26.70 -3.53
CA ARG A 397 4.40 27.43 -2.26
C ARG A 397 4.12 28.92 -2.41
N LYS A 398 4.66 29.55 -3.46
CA LYS A 398 4.42 30.97 -3.75
C LYS A 398 2.94 31.26 -4.00
N LEU A 399 2.26 30.39 -4.75
CA LEU A 399 0.84 30.54 -5.02
C LEU A 399 0.00 30.29 -3.77
N ALA A 400 0.31 29.27 -2.98
CA ALA A 400 -0.44 28.92 -1.77
C ALA A 400 -0.38 30.02 -0.71
N GLY A 401 0.80 30.63 -0.48
CA GLY A 401 1.03 31.48 0.68
C GLY A 401 1.07 30.68 1.99
N GLU A 402 1.32 31.32 3.13
CA GLU A 402 1.46 30.63 4.43
C GLU A 402 0.15 29.94 4.88
N ASP A 403 -0.99 30.60 4.65
CA ASP A 403 -2.30 30.07 5.03
C ASP A 403 -2.90 29.11 4.01
N GLY A 404 -2.26 28.89 2.87
CA GLY A 404 -2.74 28.01 1.81
C GLY A 404 -2.46 26.52 2.06
N ALA A 405 -2.92 25.71 1.11
CA ALA A 405 -2.64 24.29 1.02
C ALA A 405 -2.07 23.93 -0.36
N ILE A 406 -1.16 22.97 -0.39
CA ILE A 406 -0.62 22.34 -1.59
C ILE A 406 -1.04 20.87 -1.55
N VAL A 407 -1.70 20.40 -2.61
CA VAL A 407 -2.10 18.99 -2.74
C VAL A 407 -1.37 18.38 -3.91
N ILE A 408 -0.58 17.34 -3.62
CA ILE A 408 0.30 16.67 -4.57
C ILE A 408 -0.31 15.30 -4.88
N CYS A 409 -0.67 15.05 -6.13
CA CYS A 409 -1.40 13.83 -6.51
C CYS A 409 -1.22 13.42 -7.97
N GLY A 410 -1.94 12.40 -8.42
CA GLY A 410 -2.01 11.95 -9.81
C GLY A 410 -1.20 10.68 -10.09
N SER A 411 -0.15 10.40 -9.32
CA SER A 411 0.61 9.16 -9.43
C SER A 411 1.50 8.89 -8.21
N LEU A 412 1.69 7.61 -7.88
CA LEU A 412 2.68 7.18 -6.88
C LEU A 412 4.12 7.48 -7.33
N TYR A 413 4.38 7.55 -8.65
CA TYR A 413 5.69 7.94 -9.19
C TYR A 413 6.02 9.40 -8.87
N LEU A 414 5.07 10.32 -9.08
CA LEU A 414 5.25 11.71 -8.68
C LEU A 414 5.45 11.82 -7.17
N ALA A 415 4.66 11.05 -6.40
CA ALA A 415 4.81 11.00 -4.95
C ALA A 415 6.21 10.53 -4.53
N GLY A 416 6.73 9.50 -5.18
CA GLY A 416 8.07 8.97 -4.97
C GLY A 416 9.19 9.98 -5.22
N GLU A 417 9.01 10.88 -6.18
CA GLU A 417 10.00 11.92 -6.49
C GLU A 417 9.89 13.15 -5.59
N ILE A 418 8.66 13.57 -5.25
CA ILE A 418 8.43 14.79 -4.49
C ILE A 418 8.60 14.56 -2.98
N ARG A 419 8.19 13.40 -2.46
CA ARG A 419 8.25 13.12 -1.01
C ARG A 419 9.66 13.32 -0.43
N PRO A 420 10.76 12.82 -1.03
CA PRO A 420 12.11 13.06 -0.51
C PRO A 420 12.52 14.54 -0.56
N LEU A 421 12.11 15.28 -1.60
CA LEU A 421 12.39 16.73 -1.72
C LEU A 421 11.71 17.54 -0.62
N LEU A 422 10.57 17.07 -0.12
CA LEU A 422 9.83 17.71 0.97
C LEU A 422 10.38 17.32 2.35
N LEU A 423 10.80 16.06 2.53
CA LEU A 423 11.32 15.57 3.81
C LEU A 423 12.76 16.04 4.09
N ASN A 424 13.62 16.04 3.08
CA ASN A 424 15.05 16.35 3.24
C ASN A 424 15.38 17.83 2.99
N GLY A 425 14.37 18.65 2.65
CA GLY A 425 14.57 19.97 2.05
C GLY A 425 15.19 19.89 0.65
N PRO A 426 15.26 21.01 -0.10
CA PRO A 426 16.09 21.04 -1.29
C PRO A 426 17.52 20.75 -0.85
N ALA A 427 18.14 19.69 -1.39
CA ALA A 427 19.56 19.47 -1.24
C ALA A 427 20.25 20.77 -1.67
N GLU A 428 20.86 21.48 -0.71
CA GLU A 428 21.85 22.49 -1.05
C GLU A 428 22.86 21.75 -1.92
N LYS A 429 22.94 22.14 -3.19
CA LYS A 429 24.04 21.72 -4.04
C LYS A 429 25.29 22.16 -3.31
N GLU A 430 26.02 21.22 -2.72
CA GLU A 430 27.39 21.42 -2.30
C GLU A 430 28.19 21.78 -3.56
N ASN A 431 28.26 23.07 -3.83
CA ASN A 431 29.33 23.66 -4.62
C ASN A 431 30.52 23.79 -3.67
N SER A 432 31.46 22.86 -3.76
CA SER A 432 32.88 23.06 -3.41
C SER A 432 33.72 22.01 -4.12
#